data_AF-A0A9W8E592-F1
#
_entry.id   AF-A0A9W8E592-F1
#
_cell.length_a   1.000
_cell.length_b   1.000
_cell.length_c   1.000
_cell.angle_alpha   90.00
_cell.angle_beta   90.00
_cell.angle_gamma   90.00
#
_symmetry.space_group_name_H-M   'P 1'
#
loop_
_entity.id
_entity.type
_entity.pdbx_description
1 polymer ?
#
loop_
_entity_poly.entity_id
_entity_poly.type
_entity_poly.pdbx_seq_one_letter_code
_entity_poly.pdbx_strand_id
1 'polypeptide(L)'
;MYRTYVALRQPLNNASRALVARSYATATAAPATAPSSTITENSESYLDIAKVPLGSVEVAYNNWTDNQKVAMLDRLAELQKQDWKNLSLEEKRAVFFVAFGPHSARTPRSQPGDGWRTLLGVGVALGVSVGTFAFIRSLAQKPPHTMTPE
;
A
#
# COMPACT_ATOMS: atom_id res chain seq x y z
N MET A 1 26.14 56.52 -38.28
CA MET A 1 25.40 55.94 -37.14
C MET A 1 25.45 54.43 -37.23
N TYR A 2 26.33 53.79 -36.45
CA TYR A 2 26.50 52.34 -36.41
C TYR A 2 25.46 51.74 -35.45
N ARG A 3 24.61 50.81 -35.91
CA ARG A 3 23.77 49.98 -35.04
C ARG A 3 24.34 48.57 -35.03
N THR A 4 24.93 48.21 -33.90
CA THR A 4 25.42 46.87 -33.57
C THR A 4 24.23 45.96 -33.28
N TYR A 5 24.15 44.81 -33.95
CA TYR A 5 23.19 43.75 -33.62
C TYR A 5 23.83 42.81 -32.60
N VAL A 6 23.28 42.80 -31.38
CA VAL A 6 23.62 41.84 -30.33
C VAL A 6 22.83 40.55 -30.61
N ALA A 7 23.51 39.51 -31.08
CA ALA A 7 22.93 38.19 -31.26
C ALA A 7 22.82 37.49 -29.90
N LEU A 8 21.59 37.29 -29.42
CA LEU A 8 21.29 36.43 -28.27
C LEU A 8 21.56 34.97 -28.66
N ARG A 9 22.61 34.38 -28.09
CA ARG A 9 22.87 32.93 -28.16
C ARG A 9 21.93 32.21 -27.20
N GLN A 10 21.03 31.39 -27.74
CA GLN A 10 20.29 30.41 -26.96
C GLN A 10 21.24 29.30 -26.48
N PRO A 11 21.19 28.86 -25.21
CA PRO A 11 21.89 27.66 -24.80
C PRO A 11 21.14 26.43 -25.35
N LEU A 12 21.83 25.62 -26.16
CA LEU A 12 21.38 24.28 -26.50
C LEU A 12 21.48 23.43 -25.24
N ASN A 13 20.34 23.13 -24.62
CA ASN A 13 20.25 22.10 -23.59
C ASN A 13 20.63 20.76 -24.20
N ASN A 14 21.87 20.32 -23.96
CA ASN A 14 22.35 18.99 -24.30
C ASN A 14 21.66 17.98 -23.39
N ALA A 15 20.51 17.45 -23.83
CA ALA A 15 19.86 16.32 -23.20
C ALA A 15 20.66 15.05 -23.53
N SER A 16 21.61 14.71 -22.66
CA SER A 16 22.30 13.42 -22.68
C SER A 16 21.30 12.31 -22.39
N ARG A 17 20.67 11.76 -23.44
CA ARG A 17 19.93 10.50 -23.36
C ARG A 17 20.93 9.37 -23.10
N ALA A 18 21.11 9.00 -21.84
CA ALA A 18 21.83 7.79 -21.48
C ALA A 18 21.09 6.57 -22.03
N LEU A 19 21.62 5.96 -23.08
CA LEU A 19 21.20 4.64 -23.53
C LEU A 19 21.73 3.62 -22.52
N VAL A 20 20.85 3.11 -21.66
CA VAL A 20 21.15 1.96 -20.81
C VAL A 20 21.20 0.72 -21.71
N ALA A 21 22.41 0.37 -22.16
CA ALA A 21 22.67 -0.91 -22.80
C ALA A 21 22.56 -2.02 -21.74
N ARG A 22 21.47 -2.80 -21.78
CA ARG A 22 21.26 -3.94 -20.90
C ARG A 22 22.01 -5.13 -21.50
N SER A 23 23.24 -5.37 -21.06
CA SER A 23 24.01 -6.57 -21.40
C SER A 23 23.54 -7.76 -20.57
N TYR A 24 23.16 -8.85 -21.22
CA TYR A 24 22.89 -10.14 -20.57
C TYR A 24 24.22 -10.87 -20.45
N ALA A 25 24.88 -10.74 -19.31
CA ALA A 25 26.06 -11.52 -18.98
C ALA A 25 25.64 -12.80 -18.26
N THR A 26 25.68 -13.93 -18.96
CA THR A 26 25.79 -15.27 -18.36
C THR A 26 27.22 -15.46 -17.87
N ALA A 27 27.42 -15.41 -16.55
CA ALA A 27 28.67 -15.76 -15.90
C ALA A 27 28.45 -16.96 -14.97
N THR A 28 29.28 -17.97 -15.23
CA THR A 28 29.40 -19.25 -14.53
C THR A 28 30.10 -19.07 -13.17
N ALA A 29 29.63 -19.86 -12.20
CA ALA A 29 29.98 -20.03 -10.79
C ALA A 29 31.36 -19.55 -10.25
N ALA A 30 31.29 -18.85 -9.12
CA ALA A 30 32.27 -18.90 -8.03
C ALA A 30 31.51 -18.92 -6.68
N PRO A 31 31.96 -19.67 -5.65
CA PRO A 31 31.27 -19.75 -4.38
C PRO A 31 31.45 -18.43 -3.62
N ALA A 32 30.38 -17.66 -3.51
CA ALA A 32 30.33 -16.53 -2.60
C ALA A 32 30.31 -17.09 -1.16
N THR A 33 31.36 -16.80 -0.40
CA THR A 33 31.39 -16.89 1.05
C THR A 33 30.09 -16.31 1.61
N ALA A 34 29.31 -17.14 2.30
CA ALA A 34 28.09 -16.71 2.96
C ALA A 34 28.40 -15.52 3.88
N PRO A 35 27.62 -14.42 3.83
CA PRO A 35 27.67 -13.46 4.92
C PRO A 35 27.16 -14.18 6.16
N SER A 36 28.06 -14.51 7.08
CA SER A 36 27.69 -14.79 8.47
C SER A 36 26.93 -13.57 8.96
N SER A 37 25.61 -13.66 9.00
CA SER A 37 24.76 -12.70 9.71
C SER A 37 25.17 -12.77 11.17
N THR A 38 26.00 -11.80 11.57
CA THR A 38 26.32 -11.52 12.96
C THR A 38 25.00 -11.40 13.71
N ILE A 39 24.73 -12.35 14.60
CA ILE A 39 23.59 -12.35 15.53
C ILE A 39 23.90 -11.27 16.57
N THR A 40 23.69 -10.01 16.22
CA THR A 40 23.79 -8.89 17.16
C THR A 40 22.78 -7.85 16.68
N GLU A 41 21.88 -7.44 17.58
CA GLU A 41 20.69 -6.59 17.33
C GLU A 41 19.40 -7.30 16.87
N ASN A 42 18.90 -8.30 17.62
CA ASN A 42 17.46 -8.67 17.62
C ASN A 42 17.02 -9.43 18.88
N SER A 43 17.84 -9.42 19.94
CA SER A 43 17.58 -10.22 21.14
C SER A 43 16.36 -9.71 21.92
N GLU A 44 16.10 -8.40 21.92
CA GLU A 44 14.95 -7.85 22.64
C GLU A 44 13.62 -8.12 21.92
N SER A 45 13.59 -8.02 20.58
CA SER A 45 12.40 -8.28 19.77
C SER A 45 12.00 -9.76 19.81
N TYR A 46 12.96 -10.69 19.73
CA TYR A 46 12.69 -12.13 19.83
C TYR A 46 12.14 -12.53 21.21
N LEU A 47 12.70 -11.95 22.29
CA LEU A 47 12.29 -12.21 23.66
C LEU A 47 10.87 -11.66 23.93
N ASP A 48 10.54 -10.52 23.34
CA ASP A 48 9.20 -9.92 23.40
C ASP A 48 8.17 -10.82 22.69
N ILE A 49 8.51 -11.35 21.51
CA ILE A 49 7.64 -12.22 20.71
C ILE A 49 7.43 -13.59 21.34
N ALA A 50 8.46 -14.15 22.00
CA ALA A 50 8.33 -15.41 22.74
C ALA A 50 7.29 -15.30 23.87
N LYS A 51 7.12 -14.10 24.44
CA LYS A 51 6.15 -13.81 25.50
C LYS A 51 4.74 -13.53 24.97
N VAL A 52 4.59 -13.22 23.69
CA VAL A 52 3.27 -13.01 23.08
C VAL A 52 2.48 -14.33 23.07
N PRO A 53 1.26 -14.36 23.65
CA PRO A 53 0.38 -15.52 23.56
C PRO A 53 -0.09 -15.72 22.12
N LEU A 54 -0.01 -16.95 21.62
CA LEU A 54 -0.29 -17.26 20.21
C LEU A 54 -1.76 -17.03 19.82
N GLY A 55 -2.70 -17.06 20.77
CA GLY A 55 -4.09 -16.66 20.55
C GLY A 55 -4.30 -15.16 20.25
N SER A 56 -3.37 -14.27 20.62
CA SER A 56 -3.47 -12.82 20.37
C SER A 56 -2.82 -12.37 19.06
N VAL A 57 -2.21 -13.29 18.32
CA VAL A 57 -1.44 -12.99 17.10
C VAL A 57 -2.32 -12.32 16.05
N GLU A 58 -3.55 -12.78 15.86
CA GLU A 58 -4.43 -12.26 14.81
C GLU A 58 -4.75 -10.77 14.94
N VAL A 59 -4.83 -10.28 16.18
CA VAL A 59 -5.13 -8.87 16.49
C VAL A 59 -3.86 -8.02 16.37
N ALA A 60 -2.73 -8.55 16.85
CA ALA A 60 -1.49 -7.81 16.97
C ALA A 60 -0.66 -7.78 15.66
N TYR A 61 -0.75 -8.82 14.84
CA TYR A 61 0.12 -9.05 13.67
C TYR A 61 0.11 -7.92 12.64
N ASN A 62 -1.04 -7.27 12.45
CA ASN A 62 -1.16 -6.12 11.53
C ASN A 62 -0.42 -4.87 12.03
N ASN A 63 -0.25 -4.73 13.34
CA ASN A 63 0.38 -3.58 13.99
C ASN A 63 1.88 -3.79 14.26
N TRP A 64 2.40 -4.99 14.03
CA TRP A 64 3.81 -5.31 14.27
C TRP A 64 4.74 -4.74 13.21
N THR A 65 5.97 -4.45 13.63
CA THR A 65 7.07 -4.09 12.74
C THR A 65 7.52 -5.32 11.93
N ASP A 66 8.19 -5.09 10.81
CA ASP A 66 8.60 -6.20 9.93
C ASP A 66 9.60 -7.14 10.62
N ASN A 67 10.49 -6.62 11.47
CA ASN A 67 11.38 -7.42 12.31
C ASN A 67 10.60 -8.35 13.25
N GLN A 68 9.51 -7.85 13.86
CA GLN A 68 8.67 -8.66 14.73
C GLN A 68 7.92 -9.76 13.96
N LYS A 69 7.47 -9.46 12.74
CA LYS A 69 6.84 -10.47 11.88
C LYS A 69 7.83 -11.58 11.51
N VAL A 70 9.07 -11.24 11.19
CA VAL A 70 10.14 -12.22 10.88
C VAL A 70 10.43 -13.12 12.08
N ALA A 71 10.64 -12.55 13.26
CA ALA A 71 10.91 -13.37 14.45
C ALA A 71 9.70 -14.24 14.84
N MET A 72 8.47 -13.81 14.58
CA MET A 72 7.29 -14.68 14.73
C MET A 72 7.28 -15.82 13.69
N LEU A 73 7.65 -15.54 12.43
CA LEU A 73 7.76 -16.57 11.39
C LEU A 73 8.77 -17.64 11.77
N ASP A 74 9.91 -17.25 12.32
CA ASP A 74 10.93 -18.21 12.79
C ASP A 74 10.39 -19.09 13.92
N ARG A 75 9.70 -18.50 14.90
CA ARG A 75 9.02 -19.24 15.98
C ARG A 75 7.98 -20.23 15.44
N LEU A 76 7.15 -19.80 14.49
CA LEU A 76 6.13 -20.67 13.89
C LEU A 76 6.76 -21.78 13.03
N ALA A 77 7.87 -21.51 12.35
CA ALA A 77 8.61 -22.51 11.58
C ALA A 77 9.21 -23.59 12.48
N GLU A 78 9.63 -23.26 13.71
CA GLU A 78 10.04 -24.24 14.72
C GLU A 78 8.88 -25.12 15.16
N LEU A 79 7.71 -24.53 15.44
CA LEU A 79 6.51 -25.28 15.83
C LEU A 79 5.98 -26.19 14.71
N GLN A 80 6.09 -25.76 13.45
CA GLN A 80 5.66 -26.55 12.29
C GLN A 80 6.45 -27.84 12.08
N LYS A 81 7.68 -27.92 12.62
CA LYS A 81 8.52 -29.13 12.57
C LYS A 81 8.04 -30.21 13.53
N GLN A 82 7.27 -29.85 14.56
CA GLN A 82 6.73 -30.78 15.55
C GLN A 82 5.55 -31.58 14.97
N ASP A 83 5.15 -32.68 15.62
CA ASP A 83 3.92 -33.40 15.29
C ASP A 83 2.67 -32.53 15.49
N TRP A 84 1.88 -32.41 14.43
CA TRP A 84 0.69 -31.57 14.34
C TRP A 84 -0.43 -32.04 15.25
N LYS A 85 -0.41 -33.30 15.71
CA LYS A 85 -1.39 -33.79 16.68
C LYS A 85 -1.18 -33.18 18.08
N ASN A 86 0.05 -32.82 18.41
CA ASN A 86 0.44 -32.27 19.71
C ASN A 86 0.41 -30.74 19.76
N LEU A 87 0.20 -30.06 18.61
CA LEU A 87 0.02 -28.61 18.57
C LEU A 87 -1.37 -28.21 19.09
N SER A 88 -1.41 -27.18 19.92
CA SER A 88 -2.64 -26.54 20.40
C SER A 88 -3.45 -25.93 19.26
N LEU A 89 -4.74 -25.71 19.52
CA LEU A 89 -5.65 -25.11 18.52
C LEU A 89 -5.25 -23.66 18.21
N GLU A 90 -4.79 -22.92 19.21
CA GLU A 90 -4.33 -21.54 19.05
C GLU A 90 -3.07 -21.44 18.18
N GLU A 91 -2.12 -22.36 18.36
CA GLU A 91 -0.91 -22.45 17.50
C GLU A 91 -1.27 -22.69 16.04
N LYS A 92 -2.18 -23.64 15.79
CA LYS A 92 -2.65 -23.94 14.43
C LYS A 92 -3.36 -22.74 13.80
N ARG A 93 -4.19 -22.05 14.58
CA ARG A 93 -4.89 -20.83 14.16
C ARG A 93 -3.90 -19.71 13.84
N ALA A 94 -2.88 -19.51 14.66
CA ALA A 94 -1.84 -18.51 14.42
C ALA A 94 -1.04 -18.83 13.14
N VAL A 95 -0.63 -20.09 12.94
CA VAL A 95 0.02 -20.54 11.70
C VAL A 95 -0.86 -20.25 10.48
N PHE A 96 -2.14 -20.61 10.56
CA PHE A 96 -3.10 -20.36 9.48
C PHE A 96 -3.26 -18.87 9.20
N PHE A 97 -3.40 -18.05 10.24
CA PHE A 97 -3.55 -16.60 10.11
C PHE A 97 -2.33 -15.95 9.48
N VAL A 98 -1.10 -16.35 9.82
CA VAL A 98 0.13 -15.77 9.24
C VAL A 98 0.36 -16.19 7.79
N ALA A 99 -0.14 -17.36 7.38
CA ALA A 99 -0.03 -17.83 6.00
C ALA A 99 -1.16 -17.32 5.08
N PHE A 100 -2.37 -17.16 5.62
CA PHE A 100 -3.60 -16.94 4.85
C PHE A 100 -4.50 -15.81 5.34
N GLY A 101 -4.16 -15.12 6.42
CA GLY A 101 -4.96 -14.03 6.94
C GLY A 101 -5.05 -12.84 5.98
N PRO A 102 -5.94 -11.87 6.27
CA PRO A 102 -6.09 -10.62 5.52
C PRO A 102 -4.93 -9.65 5.82
N HIS A 103 -3.70 -10.11 5.58
CA HIS A 103 -2.46 -9.35 5.74
C HIS A 103 -1.75 -9.22 4.38
N SER A 104 -0.87 -8.24 4.27
CA SER A 104 -0.10 -7.99 3.03
C SER A 104 -1.02 -7.77 1.80
N ALA A 105 -0.61 -8.20 0.60
CA ALA A 105 -1.34 -8.03 -0.67
C ALA A 105 -2.78 -8.61 -0.68
N ARG A 106 -3.19 -9.35 0.36
CA ARG A 106 -4.52 -9.94 0.52
C ARG A 106 -5.46 -9.08 1.38
N THR A 107 -5.03 -7.89 1.76
CA THR A 107 -5.88 -6.94 2.49
C THR A 107 -7.04 -6.52 1.58
N PRO A 108 -8.30 -6.65 2.02
CA PRO A 108 -9.44 -6.23 1.21
C PRO A 108 -9.30 -4.74 0.88
N ARG A 109 -9.50 -4.38 -0.40
CA ARG A 109 -9.39 -2.99 -0.85
C ARG A 109 -10.46 -2.08 -0.26
N SER A 110 -11.62 -2.64 0.07
CA SER A 110 -12.66 -1.92 0.79
C SER A 110 -12.45 -2.15 2.28
N GLN A 111 -12.20 -1.05 3.01
CA GLN A 111 -12.10 -1.09 4.46
C GLN A 111 -13.50 -1.14 5.07
N PRO A 112 -13.66 -1.74 6.27
CA PRO A 112 -14.92 -1.66 7.00
C PRO A 112 -15.30 -0.19 7.23
N GLY A 113 -16.49 0.20 6.75
CA GLY A 113 -16.98 1.58 6.80
C GLY A 113 -16.80 2.39 5.52
N ASP A 114 -16.09 1.89 4.50
CA ASP A 114 -15.97 2.59 3.21
C ASP A 114 -17.32 2.80 2.55
N GLY A 115 -18.23 1.82 2.62
CA GLY A 115 -19.55 1.94 2.00
C GLY A 115 -20.34 3.16 2.49
N TRP A 116 -20.24 3.49 3.79
CA TRP A 116 -20.87 4.68 4.34
C TRP A 116 -20.20 5.96 3.84
N ARG A 117 -18.87 5.98 3.78
CA ARG A 117 -18.10 7.13 3.27
C ARG A 117 -18.39 7.37 1.80
N THR A 118 -18.50 6.31 0.99
CA THR A 118 -18.87 6.38 -0.42
C THR A 118 -20.30 6.89 -0.59
N LEU A 119 -21.27 6.36 0.16
CA LEU A 119 -22.65 6.84 0.10
C LEU A 119 -22.76 8.32 0.44
N LEU A 120 -22.10 8.75 1.52
CA LEU A 120 -22.09 10.15 1.94
C LEU A 120 -21.40 11.04 0.88
N GLY A 121 -20.25 10.60 0.35
CA GLY A 121 -19.53 11.32 -0.70
C GLY A 121 -20.36 11.50 -1.98
N VAL A 122 -21.04 10.44 -2.43
CA VAL A 122 -21.93 10.50 -3.60
C VAL A 122 -23.15 11.39 -3.31
N GLY A 123 -23.75 11.27 -2.12
CA GLY A 123 -24.88 12.10 -1.71
C GLY A 123 -24.54 13.59 -1.70
N VAL A 124 -23.35 13.96 -1.20
CA VAL A 124 -22.84 15.34 -1.22
C VAL A 124 -22.62 15.81 -2.66
N ALA A 125 -22.00 15.00 -3.51
CA ALA A 125 -21.75 15.38 -4.90
C ALA A 125 -23.04 15.64 -5.68
N LEU A 126 -24.06 14.78 -5.49
CA LEU A 126 -25.39 14.98 -6.07
C LEU A 126 -26.08 16.21 -5.49
N GLY A 127 -26.00 16.41 -4.18
CA GLY A 127 -26.55 17.58 -3.50
C GLY A 127 -25.94 18.89 -4.02
N VAL A 128 -24.62 18.94 -4.20
CA VAL A 128 -23.93 20.08 -4.79
C VAL A 128 -24.37 20.29 -6.24
N SER A 129 -24.44 19.23 -7.05
CA SER A 129 -24.86 19.34 -8.45
C SER A 129 -26.28 19.91 -8.60
N VAL A 130 -27.24 19.34 -7.87
CA VAL A 130 -28.64 19.82 -7.87
C VAL A 130 -28.74 21.22 -7.29
N GLY A 131 -28.02 21.50 -6.20
CA GLY A 131 -27.97 22.81 -5.57
C GLY A 131 -27.44 23.89 -6.50
N THR A 132 -26.33 23.65 -7.18
CA THR A 132 -25.76 24.57 -8.17
C THR A 132 -26.70 24.78 -9.35
N PHE A 133 -27.31 23.70 -9.88
CA PHE A 133 -28.28 23.83 -10.96
C PHE A 133 -29.49 24.66 -10.56
N ALA A 134 -30.09 24.37 -9.40
CA ALA A 134 -31.25 25.09 -8.90
C ALA A 134 -30.92 26.57 -8.62
N PHE A 135 -29.73 26.84 -8.09
CA PHE A 135 -29.25 28.20 -7.84
C PHE A 135 -29.08 29.00 -9.13
N ILE A 136 -28.50 28.42 -10.18
CA ILE A 136 -28.39 29.11 -11.48
C ILE A 136 -29.78 29.26 -12.11
N ARG A 137 -30.63 28.23 -12.02
CA ARG A 137 -31.98 28.22 -12.62
C ARG A 137 -32.92 29.24 -11.99
N SER A 138 -32.74 29.57 -10.71
CA SER A 138 -33.54 30.57 -9.99
C SER A 138 -33.27 32.00 -10.46
N LEU A 139 -32.09 32.25 -11.04
CA LEU A 139 -31.71 33.55 -11.62
C LEU A 139 -32.19 33.73 -13.08
N ALA A 140 -32.80 32.70 -13.68
CA ALA A 140 -33.22 32.72 -15.08
C ALA A 140 -34.57 33.43 -15.29
N GLN A 141 -34.84 33.86 -16.53
CA GLN A 141 -36.08 34.56 -16.89
C GLN A 141 -37.34 33.69 -16.74
N LYS A 142 -38.50 34.36 -16.62
CA LYS A 142 -39.81 33.71 -16.54
C LYS A 142 -40.05 32.84 -17.80
N PRO A 143 -40.59 31.60 -17.64
CA PRO A 143 -40.92 30.76 -18.78
C PRO A 143 -41.95 31.42 -19.72
N PRO A 144 -41.91 31.12 -21.03
CA PRO A 144 -42.87 31.65 -21.99
C PRO A 144 -44.28 31.10 -21.72
N HIS A 145 -45.29 31.88 -22.10
CA HIS A 145 -46.71 31.61 -21.83
C HIS A 145 -47.24 30.33 -22.51
N THR A 146 -46.51 29.78 -23.48
CA THR A 146 -46.88 28.55 -24.21
C THR A 146 -46.42 27.26 -23.54
N MET A 147 -45.78 27.33 -22.36
CA MET A 147 -45.39 26.17 -21.56
C MET A 147 -46.42 25.80 -20.48
N THR A 148 -47.70 26.06 -20.76
CA THR A 148 -48.84 25.55 -20.00
C THR A 148 -49.48 24.39 -20.75
N PRO A 149 -50.12 23.44 -20.04
CA PRO A 149 -50.80 22.31 -20.68
C PRO A 149 -52.12 22.69 -21.42
N GLU A 150 -52.49 23.97 -21.41
CA GLU A 150 -53.72 24.53 -22.03
C GLU A 150 -53.56 24.82 -23.53
#